data_AF-A0A6C0AIX3-F1
#
_entry.id   AF-A0A6C0AIX3-F1
#
_cell.length_a   1.000
_cell.length_b   1.000
_cell.length_c   1.000
_cell.angle_alpha   90.00
_cell.angle_beta   90.00
_cell.angle_gamma   90.00
#
_symmetry.space_group_name_H-M   'P 1'
#
loop_
_entity.id
_entity.type
_entity.pdbx_description
1 polymer ?
#
loop_
_entity_poly.entity_id
_entity_poly.type
_entity_poly.pdbx_seq_one_letter_code
_entity_poly.pdbx_strand_id
1 'polypeptide(L)'
;MKLYNQHLNTLALGQSKLLVFDCEFWRVLGSAGFHSIPDTDEFFIPREIGGFSLTKNTDGSWEYKGYFFETFTNPRGYDVSFISSEFASVSEKTAEVLDKYQSVLQLDWSKSFLRTLPPGEQQRVLLDSLKVYNEDRHIALHHKPPSWIKTFMKLYSESTIIVKGTSDIESLQNMCKMHGYTYLPPLAVVDIALWNRKSRSLCGTAKLQGTYDCILRDVDDTGSKRRRLRDILPLQRAHEPTTDASMTLLVAIYIVAAQSK
;
A
#
# COMPACT_ATOMS: atom_id res chain seq x y z
N MET A 1 9.66 -21.41 5.46
CA MET A 1 10.72 -21.11 6.46
C MET A 1 10.07 -20.78 7.79
N LYS A 2 10.65 -21.18 8.94
CA LYS A 2 10.04 -20.99 10.27
C LYS A 2 10.65 -19.82 11.03
N LEU A 3 9.80 -18.95 11.58
CA LEU A 3 10.13 -17.76 12.37
C LEU A 3 9.48 -17.87 13.76
N TYR A 4 10.23 -17.64 14.82
CA TYR A 4 9.74 -17.57 16.20
C TYR A 4 9.88 -16.14 16.68
N ASN A 5 8.79 -15.37 16.60
CA ASN A 5 8.75 -14.00 17.09
C ASN A 5 7.47 -13.80 17.90
N GLN A 6 7.62 -13.44 19.18
CA GLN A 6 6.49 -13.27 20.10
C GLN A 6 5.61 -12.08 19.73
N HIS A 7 6.17 -11.03 19.14
CA HIS A 7 5.42 -9.84 18.75
C HIS A 7 4.45 -10.16 17.61
N LEU A 8 4.83 -11.06 16.69
CA LEU A 8 3.89 -11.59 15.68
C LEU A 8 2.69 -12.31 16.31
N ASN A 9 2.86 -13.00 17.45
CA ASN A 9 1.74 -13.63 18.14
C ASN A 9 0.77 -12.61 18.73
N THR A 10 1.29 -11.52 19.29
CA THR A 10 0.47 -10.40 19.78
C THR A 10 -0.25 -9.71 18.63
N LEU A 11 0.45 -9.39 17.55
CA LEU A 11 -0.12 -8.77 16.35
C LEU A 11 -1.21 -9.62 15.70
N ALA A 12 -1.12 -10.94 15.80
CA ALA A 12 -2.10 -11.84 15.20
C ALA A 12 -3.47 -11.82 15.89
N LEU A 13 -3.57 -11.31 17.12
CA LEU A 13 -4.84 -11.22 17.87
C LEU A 13 -5.58 -12.57 17.91
N GLY A 14 -4.83 -13.65 18.15
CA GLY A 14 -5.35 -15.02 18.20
C GLY A 14 -5.54 -15.70 16.84
N GLN A 15 -5.36 -14.99 15.72
CA GLN A 15 -5.50 -15.56 14.39
C GLN A 15 -4.24 -16.31 13.92
N SER A 16 -4.40 -17.14 12.88
CA SER A 16 -3.31 -17.92 12.28
C SER A 16 -2.73 -17.30 11.02
N LYS A 17 -3.32 -16.19 10.52
CA LYS A 17 -2.85 -15.49 9.32
C LYS A 17 -2.69 -14.00 9.62
N LEU A 18 -1.53 -13.47 9.25
CA LEU A 18 -1.26 -12.05 9.15
C LEU A 18 -1.14 -11.68 7.67
N LEU A 19 -1.79 -10.60 7.28
CA LEU A 19 -1.63 -9.97 5.98
C LEU A 19 -1.11 -8.56 6.19
N VAL A 20 0.00 -8.23 5.55
CA VAL A 20 0.54 -6.87 5.56
C VAL A 20 0.60 -6.42 4.12
N PHE A 21 0.00 -5.29 3.82
CA PHE A 21 -0.09 -4.77 2.47
C PHE A 21 -0.18 -3.24 2.51
N ASP A 22 0.12 -2.65 1.38
CA ASP A 22 0.02 -1.23 1.11
C ASP A 22 -0.49 -1.05 -0.32
N CYS A 23 -1.15 0.07 -0.59
CA CYS A 23 -1.69 0.40 -1.90
C CYS A 23 -1.14 1.74 -2.38
N GLU A 24 -0.79 1.79 -3.67
CA GLU A 24 -0.76 3.06 -4.39
C GLU A 24 -2.07 3.25 -5.15
N PHE A 25 -2.55 4.49 -5.26
CA PHE A 25 -3.93 4.73 -5.65
C PHE A 25 -4.08 5.30 -7.06
N TRP A 26 -5.18 4.93 -7.72
CA TRP A 26 -5.85 5.82 -8.64
C TRP A 26 -6.66 6.82 -7.82
N ARG A 27 -6.40 8.11 -7.98
CA ARG A 27 -7.25 9.18 -7.43
C ARG A 27 -8.34 9.48 -8.45
N VAL A 28 -9.59 9.26 -8.08
CA VAL A 28 -10.74 9.28 -8.98
C VAL A 28 -11.67 10.43 -8.61
N LEU A 29 -12.12 11.20 -9.59
CA LEU A 29 -13.08 12.29 -9.39
C LEU A 29 -14.53 11.76 -9.39
N GLY A 30 -15.37 12.26 -8.45
CA GLY A 30 -16.78 11.93 -8.31
C GLY A 30 -17.04 10.90 -7.21
N SER A 31 -16.96 11.33 -5.96
CA SER A 31 -17.03 10.47 -4.76
C SER A 31 -18.43 10.03 -4.34
N ALA A 32 -19.47 10.43 -5.07
CA ALA A 32 -20.86 10.11 -4.73
C ALA A 32 -21.08 8.60 -4.58
N GLY A 33 -21.36 8.18 -3.35
CA GLY A 33 -21.55 6.77 -2.99
C GLY A 33 -20.25 6.00 -2.70
N PHE A 34 -19.07 6.60 -2.77
CA PHE A 34 -17.80 5.98 -2.40
C PHE A 34 -17.31 6.50 -1.04
N HIS A 35 -16.30 5.84 -0.48
CA HIS A 35 -15.51 6.40 0.63
C HIS A 35 -14.65 7.51 0.05
N SER A 36 -15.02 8.76 0.33
CA SER A 36 -14.34 9.93 -0.19
C SER A 36 -13.04 10.21 0.55
N ILE A 37 -12.09 10.81 -0.15
CA ILE A 37 -10.94 11.47 0.48
C ILE A 37 -11.51 12.68 1.24
N PRO A 38 -11.16 12.88 2.53
CA PRO A 38 -11.70 13.96 3.33
C PRO A 38 -11.60 15.32 2.63
N ASP A 39 -12.68 16.10 2.74
CA ASP A 39 -12.80 17.46 2.21
C ASP A 39 -12.63 17.59 0.67
N THR A 40 -12.85 16.50 -0.08
CA THR A 40 -12.81 16.50 -1.56
C THR A 40 -13.97 15.72 -2.16
N ASP A 41 -14.25 15.93 -3.46
CA ASP A 41 -15.17 15.08 -4.24
C ASP A 41 -14.42 13.93 -4.93
N GLU A 42 -13.41 13.39 -4.27
CA GLU A 42 -12.52 12.39 -4.86
C GLU A 42 -12.50 11.15 -3.99
N PHE A 43 -12.11 10.02 -4.58
CA PHE A 43 -11.97 8.76 -3.86
C PHE A 43 -10.80 7.96 -4.41
N PHE A 44 -10.29 7.03 -3.59
CA PHE A 44 -9.22 6.14 -4.00
C PHE A 44 -9.75 4.78 -4.42
N ILE A 45 -9.12 4.21 -5.45
CA ILE A 45 -9.11 2.76 -5.69
C ILE A 45 -7.65 2.31 -5.87
N PRO A 46 -7.32 1.03 -5.63
CA PRO A 46 -5.95 0.57 -5.81
C PRO A 46 -5.54 0.64 -7.29
N ARG A 47 -4.41 1.29 -7.52
CA ARG A 47 -3.63 1.22 -8.77
C ARG A 47 -2.58 0.12 -8.67
N GLU A 48 -1.92 0.03 -7.53
CA GLU A 48 -0.91 -0.97 -7.21
C GLU A 48 -1.24 -1.53 -5.82
N ILE A 49 -1.11 -2.84 -5.63
CA ILE A 49 -1.23 -3.48 -4.32
C ILE A 49 0.00 -4.36 -4.15
N GLY A 50 0.76 -4.12 -3.08
CA GLY A 50 1.90 -4.93 -2.71
C GLY A 50 1.84 -5.34 -1.26
N GLY A 51 2.36 -6.53 -0.96
CA GLY A 51 2.30 -7.05 0.40
C GLY A 51 2.72 -8.50 0.48
N PHE A 52 2.47 -9.11 1.63
CA PHE A 52 2.80 -10.50 1.90
C PHE A 52 1.96 -11.07 3.05
N SER A 53 1.96 -12.39 3.16
CA SER A 53 1.29 -13.09 4.26
C SER A 53 2.26 -13.90 5.10
N LEU A 54 1.96 -13.95 6.40
CA LEU A 54 2.59 -14.84 7.37
C LEU A 54 1.53 -15.81 7.90
N THR A 55 1.82 -17.10 7.88
CA THR A 55 0.93 -18.13 8.44
C THR A 55 1.55 -18.79 9.65
N LYS A 56 0.78 -18.92 10.73
CA LYS A 56 1.20 -19.61 11.94
C LYS A 56 1.04 -21.12 11.77
N ASN A 57 2.12 -21.84 12.02
CA ASN A 57 2.17 -23.30 12.06
C ASN A 57 1.69 -23.82 13.42
N THR A 58 1.38 -25.12 13.47
CA THR A 58 0.95 -25.82 14.69
C THR A 58 1.99 -25.81 15.81
N ASP A 59 3.27 -25.73 15.47
CA ASP A 59 4.39 -25.62 16.42
C ASP A 59 4.62 -24.19 16.94
N GLY A 60 3.73 -23.26 16.60
CA GLY A 60 3.79 -21.85 17.00
C GLY A 60 4.75 -20.99 16.17
N SER A 61 5.49 -21.56 15.21
CA SER A 61 6.32 -20.80 14.28
C SER A 61 5.48 -20.10 13.21
N TRP A 62 5.98 -18.99 12.69
CA TRP A 62 5.43 -18.25 11.57
C TRP A 62 6.16 -18.59 10.27
N GLU A 63 5.42 -18.69 9.18
CA GLU A 63 5.96 -18.92 7.85
C GLU A 63 5.62 -17.76 6.91
N TYR A 64 6.68 -17.18 6.33
CA TYR A 64 6.60 -16.22 5.23
C TYR A 64 6.38 -16.94 3.90
N LYS A 65 5.31 -16.55 3.18
CA LYS A 65 4.89 -17.20 1.93
C LYS A 65 5.38 -16.49 0.66
N GLY A 66 6.29 -15.53 0.79
CA GLY A 66 6.66 -14.63 -0.30
C GLY A 66 5.79 -13.38 -0.32
N TYR A 67 6.13 -12.46 -1.21
CA TYR A 67 5.37 -11.24 -1.46
C TYR A 67 4.59 -11.33 -2.77
N PHE A 68 3.60 -10.45 -2.91
CA PHE A 68 2.90 -10.18 -4.15
C PHE A 68 3.00 -8.69 -4.45
N PHE A 69 2.97 -8.35 -5.73
CA PHE A 69 2.85 -7.01 -6.26
C PHE A 69 1.99 -7.09 -7.51
N GLU A 70 0.88 -6.38 -7.54
CA GLU A 70 -0.14 -6.48 -8.57
C GLU A 70 -0.68 -5.09 -8.92
N THR A 71 -0.95 -4.86 -10.22
CA THR A 71 -1.37 -3.55 -10.71
C THR A 71 -2.71 -3.62 -11.44
N PHE A 72 -3.45 -2.51 -11.43
CA PHE A 72 -4.76 -2.39 -12.06
C PHE A 72 -4.77 -1.21 -13.03
N THR A 73 -5.48 -1.39 -14.16
CA THR A 73 -5.73 -0.31 -15.12
C THR A 73 -6.60 0.74 -14.47
N ASN A 74 -6.48 1.97 -14.94
CA ASN A 74 -7.38 3.03 -14.55
C ASN A 74 -8.86 2.64 -14.82
N PRO A 75 -9.78 3.06 -13.93
CA PRO A 75 -11.17 2.66 -14.01
C PRO A 75 -11.86 3.26 -15.24
N ARG A 76 -12.46 2.39 -16.07
CA ARG A 76 -13.13 2.82 -17.31
C ARG A 76 -14.34 3.71 -17.01
N GLY A 77 -14.44 4.83 -17.72
CA GLY A 77 -15.57 5.76 -17.58
C GLY A 77 -15.43 6.76 -16.43
N TYR A 78 -14.31 6.71 -15.69
CA TYR A 78 -14.01 7.64 -14.61
C TYR A 78 -12.84 8.55 -15.00
N ASP A 79 -12.82 9.75 -14.42
CA ASP A 79 -11.73 10.70 -14.56
C ASP A 79 -10.73 10.49 -13.42
N VAL A 80 -9.46 10.30 -13.77
CA VAL A 80 -8.38 10.02 -12.81
C VAL A 80 -7.32 11.10 -12.87
N SER A 81 -6.69 11.35 -11.72
CA SER A 81 -5.61 12.34 -11.65
C SER A 81 -4.36 11.86 -12.38
N PHE A 82 -3.44 12.80 -12.62
CA PHE A 82 -2.07 12.50 -12.99
C PHE A 82 -1.41 11.56 -11.96
N ILE A 83 -0.49 10.72 -12.43
CA ILE A 83 0.31 9.79 -11.61
C ILE A 83 1.68 10.43 -11.37
N SER A 84 1.95 10.85 -10.14
CA SER A 84 3.30 11.27 -9.75
C SER A 84 4.23 10.05 -9.65
N SER A 85 5.46 10.19 -10.13
CA SER A 85 6.50 9.16 -10.02
C SER A 85 6.87 8.86 -8.55
N GLU A 86 6.69 9.84 -7.65
CA GLU A 86 6.98 9.72 -6.21
C GLU A 86 6.14 8.63 -5.51
N PHE A 87 5.02 8.28 -6.14
CA PHE A 87 4.03 7.34 -5.63
C PHE A 87 3.83 6.16 -6.57
N ALA A 88 4.74 5.89 -7.52
CA ALA A 88 4.57 4.85 -8.52
C ALA A 88 5.80 3.93 -8.63
N SER A 89 5.57 2.61 -8.68
CA SER A 89 6.63 1.60 -8.76
C SER A 89 7.22 1.44 -10.17
N VAL A 90 7.38 2.52 -10.92
CA VAL A 90 7.83 2.48 -12.31
C VAL A 90 9.36 2.41 -12.42
N SER A 91 9.88 2.06 -13.60
CA SER A 91 11.32 2.16 -13.86
C SER A 91 11.81 3.62 -13.81
N GLU A 92 13.10 3.82 -13.50
CA GLU A 92 13.73 5.15 -13.46
C GLU A 92 13.48 5.96 -14.75
N LYS A 93 13.60 5.30 -15.91
CA LYS A 93 13.29 5.93 -17.21
C LYS A 93 11.85 6.42 -17.30
N THR A 94 10.89 5.65 -16.81
CA THR A 94 9.48 6.04 -16.80
C THR A 94 9.25 7.17 -15.80
N ALA A 95 9.88 7.10 -14.62
CA ALA A 95 9.82 8.16 -13.60
C ALA A 95 10.30 9.50 -14.17
N GLU A 96 11.44 9.56 -14.85
CA GLU A 96 11.96 10.78 -15.49
C GLU A 96 10.97 11.38 -16.50
N VAL A 97 10.26 10.54 -17.26
CA VAL A 97 9.24 10.99 -18.21
C VAL A 97 8.02 11.54 -17.47
N LEU A 98 7.56 10.87 -16.42
CA LEU A 98 6.46 11.34 -15.58
C LEU A 98 6.82 12.68 -14.90
N ASP A 99 8.04 12.84 -14.40
CA ASP A 99 8.51 14.08 -13.77
C ASP A 99 8.52 15.24 -14.77
N LYS A 100 8.99 14.98 -15.99
CA LYS A 100 8.93 15.95 -17.07
C LYS A 100 7.50 16.35 -17.39
N TYR A 101 6.59 15.37 -17.49
CA TYR A 101 5.17 15.65 -17.72
C TYR A 101 4.53 16.43 -16.57
N GLN A 102 4.86 16.09 -15.33
CA GLN A 102 4.39 16.81 -14.14
C GLN A 102 4.85 18.27 -14.16
N SER A 103 6.08 18.56 -14.63
CA SER A 103 6.60 19.93 -14.74
C SER A 103 5.84 20.82 -15.75
N VAL A 104 5.07 20.20 -16.67
CA VAL A 104 4.24 20.90 -17.66
C VAL A 104 2.85 21.20 -17.11
N LEU A 105 2.41 20.49 -16.07
CA LEU A 105 1.11 20.71 -15.45
C LEU A 105 1.11 22.03 -14.68
N GLN A 106 0.01 22.78 -14.80
CA GLN A 106 -0.18 24.03 -14.04
C GLN A 106 -0.83 23.80 -12.68
N LEU A 107 -1.23 22.57 -12.38
CA LEU A 107 -1.84 22.15 -11.12
C LEU A 107 -0.98 21.07 -10.48
N ASP A 108 -1.12 20.92 -9.17
CA ASP A 108 -0.60 19.74 -8.47
C ASP A 108 -1.10 18.46 -9.15
N TRP A 109 -0.27 17.42 -9.19
CA TRP A 109 -0.63 16.13 -9.79
C TRP A 109 -1.97 15.61 -9.28
N SER A 110 -2.24 15.79 -7.99
CA SER A 110 -3.44 15.31 -7.29
C SER A 110 -4.71 16.09 -7.67
N LYS A 111 -4.58 17.24 -8.32
CA LYS A 111 -5.69 18.08 -8.81
C LYS A 111 -5.79 18.07 -10.35
N SER A 112 -4.90 17.35 -11.01
CA SER A 112 -4.76 17.32 -12.46
C SER A 112 -5.61 16.21 -13.06
N PHE A 113 -6.90 16.49 -13.26
CA PHE A 113 -7.87 15.60 -13.90
C PHE A 113 -8.16 16.07 -15.32
N LEU A 114 -8.65 15.19 -16.19
CA LEU A 114 -8.95 15.57 -17.58
C LEU A 114 -9.98 16.71 -17.63
N ARG A 115 -10.99 16.67 -16.76
CA ARG A 115 -12.06 17.69 -16.68
C ARG A 115 -11.62 19.00 -16.04
N THR A 116 -10.55 19.00 -15.24
CA THR A 116 -10.08 20.22 -14.56
C THR A 116 -8.96 20.92 -15.33
N LEU A 117 -8.20 20.17 -16.13
CA LEU A 117 -7.10 20.71 -16.91
C LEU A 117 -7.59 21.53 -18.12
N PRO A 118 -6.90 22.64 -18.45
CA PRO A 118 -7.16 23.39 -19.67
C PRO A 118 -7.08 22.50 -20.92
N PRO A 119 -8.02 22.63 -21.87
CA PRO A 119 -7.96 21.90 -23.13
C PRO A 119 -6.65 22.12 -23.89
N GLY A 120 -6.18 21.07 -24.58
CA GLY A 120 -4.97 21.13 -25.40
C GLY A 120 -3.80 20.37 -24.76
N GLU A 121 -2.67 21.06 -24.57
CA GLU A 121 -1.41 20.41 -24.21
C GLU A 121 -1.47 19.68 -22.86
N GLN A 122 -2.06 20.28 -21.82
CA GLN A 122 -2.10 19.67 -20.48
C GLN A 122 -2.96 18.39 -20.45
N GLN A 123 -4.11 18.39 -21.13
CA GLN A 123 -4.93 17.19 -21.26
C GLN A 123 -4.20 16.08 -22.05
N ARG A 124 -3.47 16.44 -23.11
CA ARG A 124 -2.64 15.47 -23.84
C ARG A 124 -1.53 14.89 -22.95
N VAL A 125 -0.85 15.73 -22.18
CA VAL A 125 0.20 15.31 -21.23
C VAL A 125 -0.36 14.34 -20.18
N LEU A 126 -1.56 14.60 -19.65
CA LEU A 126 -2.23 13.67 -18.73
C LEU A 126 -2.50 12.31 -19.41
N LEU A 127 -3.08 12.31 -20.61
CA LEU A 127 -3.39 11.06 -21.32
C LEU A 127 -2.12 10.27 -21.69
N ASP A 128 -1.07 10.98 -22.12
CA ASP A 128 0.22 10.38 -22.43
C ASP A 128 0.91 9.83 -21.18
N SER A 129 0.76 10.48 -20.02
CA SER A 129 1.33 9.97 -18.75
C SER A 129 0.67 8.68 -18.30
N LEU A 130 -0.67 8.59 -18.42
CA LEU A 130 -1.40 7.35 -18.16
C LEU A 130 -0.94 6.22 -19.08
N LYS A 131 -0.68 6.52 -20.36
CA LYS A 131 -0.14 5.55 -21.31
C LYS A 131 1.27 5.09 -20.93
N VAL A 132 2.16 6.05 -20.67
CA VAL A 132 3.56 5.78 -20.27
C VAL A 132 3.63 4.92 -19.01
N TYR A 133 2.80 5.20 -18.01
CA TYR A 133 2.70 4.37 -16.81
C TYR A 133 2.26 2.93 -17.14
N ASN A 134 1.17 2.76 -17.91
CA ASN A 134 0.65 1.43 -18.23
C ASN A 134 1.59 0.62 -19.14
N GLU A 135 2.43 1.29 -19.94
CA GLU A 135 3.42 0.68 -20.82
C GLU A 135 4.75 0.36 -20.11
N ASP A 136 4.96 0.84 -18.87
CA ASP A 136 6.13 0.48 -18.08
C ASP A 136 6.17 -1.05 -17.90
N ARG A 137 7.33 -1.64 -18.21
CA ARG A 137 7.50 -3.09 -18.20
C ARG A 137 7.19 -3.71 -16.84
N HIS A 138 7.55 -3.04 -15.74
CA HIS A 138 7.27 -3.57 -14.41
C HIS A 138 5.77 -3.57 -14.12
N ILE A 139 5.08 -2.48 -14.44
CA ILE A 139 3.62 -2.35 -14.28
C ILE A 139 2.88 -3.36 -15.15
N ALA A 140 3.22 -3.45 -16.43
CA ALA A 140 2.58 -4.35 -17.39
C ALA A 140 2.74 -5.83 -17.03
N LEU A 141 3.90 -6.24 -16.49
CA LEU A 141 4.15 -7.63 -16.09
C LEU A 141 3.31 -8.08 -14.89
N HIS A 142 2.92 -7.15 -14.02
CA HIS A 142 2.13 -7.42 -12.81
C HIS A 142 0.67 -7.02 -12.97
N HIS A 143 0.25 -6.72 -14.19
CA HIS A 143 -1.11 -6.26 -14.45
C HIS A 143 -2.13 -7.38 -14.25
N LYS A 144 -3.21 -7.07 -13.52
CA LYS A 144 -4.34 -7.98 -13.26
C LYS A 144 -5.66 -7.35 -13.68
N PRO A 145 -6.62 -8.19 -14.14
CA PRO A 145 -7.99 -7.73 -14.31
C PRO A 145 -8.61 -7.38 -12.94
N PRO A 146 -9.58 -6.46 -12.87
CA PRO A 146 -10.26 -6.09 -11.62
C PRO A 146 -10.81 -7.29 -10.83
N SER A 147 -11.20 -8.36 -11.52
CA SER A 147 -11.71 -9.59 -10.90
C SER A 147 -10.72 -10.31 -9.99
N TRP A 148 -9.41 -10.06 -10.15
CA TRP A 148 -8.37 -10.61 -9.28
C TRP A 148 -8.55 -10.16 -7.82
N ILE A 149 -9.15 -8.99 -7.59
CA ILE A 149 -9.40 -8.48 -6.23
C ILE A 149 -10.24 -9.45 -5.39
N LYS A 150 -11.07 -10.30 -6.02
CA LYS A 150 -11.84 -11.35 -5.31
C LYS A 150 -10.93 -12.38 -4.64
N THR A 151 -9.83 -12.75 -5.28
CA THR A 151 -8.82 -13.65 -4.71
C THR A 151 -8.11 -12.99 -3.52
N PHE A 152 -7.73 -11.73 -3.68
CA PHE A 152 -7.13 -10.95 -2.60
C PHE A 152 -8.08 -10.78 -1.41
N MET A 153 -9.36 -10.48 -1.68
CA MET A 153 -10.36 -10.28 -0.64
C MET A 153 -10.64 -11.55 0.18
N LYS A 154 -10.50 -12.72 -0.43
CA LYS A 154 -10.52 -13.98 0.32
C LYS A 154 -9.36 -14.04 1.33
N LEU A 155 -8.12 -13.82 0.89
CA LEU A 155 -6.95 -13.82 1.78
C LEU A 155 -7.10 -12.77 2.89
N TYR A 156 -7.51 -11.56 2.52
CA TYR A 156 -7.77 -10.45 3.42
C TYR A 156 -8.81 -10.81 4.49
N SER A 157 -9.94 -11.41 4.09
CA SER A 157 -11.01 -11.82 5.01
C SER A 157 -10.66 -12.96 5.96
N GLU A 158 -9.62 -13.73 5.62
CA GLU A 158 -9.12 -14.83 6.45
C GLU A 158 -7.96 -14.41 7.35
N SER A 159 -7.58 -13.12 7.36
CA SER A 159 -6.38 -12.62 8.02
C SER A 159 -6.68 -11.52 9.03
N THR A 160 -5.81 -11.41 10.04
CA THR A 160 -5.59 -10.12 10.71
C THR A 160 -4.73 -9.27 9.80
N ILE A 161 -5.18 -8.07 9.46
CA ILE A 161 -4.40 -7.15 8.62
C ILE A 161 -3.57 -6.19 9.47
N ILE A 162 -2.41 -5.79 8.96
CA ILE A 162 -1.58 -4.73 9.56
C ILE A 162 -1.42 -3.65 8.51
N VAL A 163 -1.85 -2.43 8.84
CA VAL A 163 -1.93 -1.28 7.93
C VAL A 163 -1.51 0.01 8.64
N LYS A 164 -1.36 1.10 7.88
CA LYS A 164 -1.14 2.44 8.40
C LYS A 164 -2.24 3.40 7.96
N GLY A 165 -3.25 3.55 8.80
CA GLY A 165 -4.47 4.31 8.50
C GLY A 165 -5.50 3.46 7.76
N THR A 166 -6.56 4.11 7.27
CA THR A 166 -7.72 3.44 6.68
C THR A 166 -7.78 3.52 5.15
N SER A 167 -6.93 4.32 4.51
CA SER A 167 -7.01 4.58 3.07
C SER A 167 -6.87 3.32 2.21
N ASP A 168 -5.97 2.40 2.58
CA ASP A 168 -5.85 1.10 1.89
C ASP A 168 -7.16 0.31 1.95
N ILE A 169 -7.78 0.26 3.14
CA ILE A 169 -9.04 -0.46 3.39
C ILE A 169 -10.19 0.18 2.60
N GLU A 170 -10.32 1.49 2.69
CA GLU A 170 -11.36 2.27 1.98
C GLU A 170 -11.22 2.14 0.46
N SER A 171 -9.99 2.09 -0.06
CA SER A 171 -9.74 1.87 -1.48
C SER A 171 -10.23 0.50 -1.96
N LEU A 172 -10.06 -0.55 -1.15
CA LEU A 172 -10.56 -1.89 -1.44
C LEU A 172 -12.09 -1.92 -1.41
N GLN A 173 -12.72 -1.22 -0.46
CA GLN A 173 -14.18 -1.07 -0.41
C GLN A 173 -14.70 -0.39 -1.67
N ASN A 174 -14.05 0.70 -2.11
CA ASN A 174 -14.37 1.42 -3.33
C ASN A 174 -14.19 0.55 -4.58
N MET A 175 -13.10 -0.22 -4.66
CA MET A 175 -12.84 -1.16 -5.76
C MET A 175 -13.91 -2.24 -5.85
N CYS A 176 -14.29 -2.85 -4.72
CA CYS A 176 -15.38 -3.82 -4.64
C CYS A 176 -16.70 -3.19 -5.10
N LYS A 177 -17.03 -2.00 -4.58
CA LYS A 177 -18.26 -1.29 -4.94
C LYS A 177 -18.34 -0.94 -6.42
N MET A 178 -17.27 -0.37 -6.98
CA MET A 178 -17.19 0.06 -8.38
C MET A 178 -17.46 -1.11 -9.35
N HIS A 179 -16.99 -2.31 -9.01
CA HIS A 179 -17.12 -3.49 -9.86
C HIS A 179 -18.26 -4.43 -9.45
N GLY A 180 -19.09 -4.06 -8.47
CA GLY A 180 -20.20 -4.88 -7.98
C GLY A 180 -19.75 -6.18 -7.30
N TYR A 181 -18.57 -6.19 -6.69
CA TYR A 181 -18.06 -7.31 -5.90
C TYR A 181 -18.42 -7.16 -4.42
N THR A 182 -18.61 -8.28 -3.74
CA THR A 182 -18.78 -8.30 -2.29
C THR A 182 -17.48 -7.91 -1.60
N TYR A 183 -17.52 -6.88 -0.76
CA TYR A 183 -16.43 -6.57 0.17
C TYR A 183 -16.48 -7.55 1.35
N LEU A 184 -15.35 -8.19 1.63
CA LEU A 184 -15.20 -9.10 2.76
C LEU A 184 -14.30 -8.43 3.81
N PRO A 185 -14.81 -8.11 5.01
CA PRO A 185 -14.00 -7.49 6.06
C PRO A 185 -12.90 -8.45 6.56
N PRO A 186 -11.78 -7.93 7.08
CA PRO A 186 -10.72 -8.76 7.66
C PRO A 186 -11.16 -9.30 9.02
N LEU A 187 -10.48 -10.33 9.54
CA LEU A 187 -10.79 -10.89 10.87
C LEU A 187 -10.48 -9.89 11.99
N ALA A 188 -9.41 -9.11 11.82
CA ALA A 188 -9.03 -8.01 12.70
C ALA A 188 -8.14 -7.02 11.96
N VAL A 189 -7.98 -5.81 12.53
CA VAL A 189 -7.15 -4.74 12.00
C VAL A 189 -6.19 -4.27 13.08
N VAL A 190 -4.90 -4.24 12.73
CA VAL A 190 -3.85 -3.55 13.49
C VAL A 190 -3.45 -2.30 12.71
N ASP A 191 -3.86 -1.13 13.21
CA ASP A 191 -3.52 0.15 12.60
C ASP A 191 -2.37 0.83 13.35
N ILE A 192 -1.20 0.92 12.71
CA ILE A 192 -0.03 1.58 13.29
C ILE A 192 -0.16 3.13 13.30
N ALA A 193 -1.10 3.71 12.55
CA ALA A 193 -1.35 5.15 12.56
C ALA A 193 -1.91 5.65 13.89
N LEU A 194 -2.50 4.76 14.71
CA LEU A 194 -2.88 5.07 16.09
C LEU A 194 -1.68 5.52 16.93
N TRP A 195 -0.46 5.13 16.54
CA TRP A 195 0.78 5.51 17.21
C TRP A 195 1.42 6.79 16.65
N ASN A 196 0.83 7.45 15.64
CA ASN A 196 1.40 8.62 14.95
C ASN A 196 1.80 9.76 15.89
N ARG A 197 1.01 10.02 16.95
CA ARG A 197 1.36 11.07 17.94
C ARG A 197 2.69 10.74 18.64
N LYS A 198 2.89 9.47 18.99
CA LYS A 198 4.12 9.00 19.63
C LYS A 198 5.28 8.95 18.64
N SER A 199 5.05 8.54 17.38
CA SER A 199 6.06 8.64 16.31
C SER A 199 6.59 10.07 16.16
N ARG A 200 5.70 11.07 16.07
CA ARG A 200 6.13 12.48 15.97
C ARG A 200 6.95 12.92 17.16
N SER A 201 6.56 12.51 18.37
CA SER A 201 7.27 12.88 19.59
C SER A 201 8.65 12.22 19.69
N LEU A 202 8.83 11.00 19.19
CA LEU A 202 10.08 10.24 19.31
C LEU A 202 11.01 10.45 18.12
N CYS A 203 10.46 10.49 16.91
CA CYS A 203 11.19 10.46 15.65
C CYS A 203 11.09 11.78 14.87
N GLY A 204 10.34 12.77 15.38
CA GLY A 204 10.10 14.04 14.68
C GLY A 204 9.16 13.93 13.47
N THR A 205 8.66 12.73 13.14
CA THR A 205 7.79 12.47 11.99
C THR A 205 6.83 11.31 12.25
N ALA A 206 5.73 11.26 11.48
CA ALA A 206 4.81 10.12 11.41
C ALA A 206 4.73 9.53 9.98
N LYS A 207 5.63 9.96 9.08
CA LYS A 207 5.83 9.29 7.79
C LYS A 207 6.38 7.88 8.07
N LEU A 208 5.94 6.91 7.29
CA LEU A 208 6.27 5.50 7.49
C LEU A 208 7.79 5.29 7.48
N GLN A 209 8.44 5.66 6.38
CA GLN A 209 9.90 5.53 6.21
C GLN A 209 10.68 6.24 7.31
N GLY A 210 10.35 7.51 7.61
CA GLY A 210 11.05 8.25 8.67
C GLY A 210 10.84 7.66 10.07
N THR A 211 9.68 7.06 10.34
CA THR A 211 9.44 6.33 11.61
C THR A 211 10.28 5.05 11.64
N TYR A 212 10.27 4.29 10.54
CA TYR A 212 11.05 3.07 10.37
C TYR A 212 12.55 3.30 10.57
N ASP A 213 13.13 4.30 9.89
CA ASP A 213 14.55 4.63 9.97
C ASP A 213 14.98 4.99 11.40
N CYS A 214 14.14 5.76 12.10
CA CYS A 214 14.34 6.17 13.49
C CYS A 214 14.41 4.97 14.45
N ILE A 215 13.50 4.00 14.31
CA ILE A 215 13.39 2.86 15.25
C ILE A 215 14.22 1.64 14.82
N LEU A 216 14.81 1.64 13.61
CA LEU A 216 15.35 0.45 12.96
C LEU A 216 16.33 -0.35 13.83
N ARG A 217 17.14 0.37 14.62
CA ARG A 217 18.15 -0.22 15.51
C ARG A 217 17.54 -0.95 16.70
N ASP A 218 16.34 -0.58 17.10
CA ASP A 218 15.65 -1.04 18.31
C ASP A 218 14.51 -2.04 18.02
N VAL A 219 14.23 -2.33 16.74
CA VAL A 219 13.21 -3.33 16.37
C VAL A 219 13.67 -4.73 16.77
N ASP A 220 12.92 -5.39 17.66
CA ASP A 220 13.09 -6.81 18.00
C ASP A 220 12.43 -7.71 16.95
N ASP A 221 13.03 -7.73 15.77
CA ASP A 221 12.60 -8.53 14.63
C ASP A 221 13.34 -9.87 14.56
N THR A 222 13.81 -10.38 15.70
CA THR A 222 14.48 -11.68 15.78
C THR A 222 13.51 -12.75 15.29
N GLY A 223 13.83 -13.41 14.17
CA GLY A 223 13.01 -14.46 13.58
C GLY A 223 13.50 -15.86 13.96
N SER A 224 14.82 -16.05 14.06
CA SER A 224 15.44 -17.27 14.59
C SER A 224 16.76 -16.90 15.26
N LYS A 225 17.46 -17.87 15.88
CA LYS A 225 18.80 -17.66 16.44
C LYS A 225 19.83 -17.07 15.46
N ARG A 226 19.61 -17.17 14.14
CA ARG A 226 20.58 -16.81 13.10
C ARG A 226 20.09 -15.80 12.05
N ARG A 227 18.82 -15.40 12.07
CA ARG A 227 18.24 -14.48 11.05
C ARG A 227 17.14 -13.60 11.61
N ARG A 228 17.13 -12.35 11.17
CA ARG A 228 16.10 -11.36 11.47
C ARG A 228 14.99 -11.40 10.41
N LEU A 229 13.81 -10.94 10.78
CA LEU A 229 12.67 -10.85 9.86
C LEU A 229 12.98 -9.88 8.72
N ARG A 230 13.62 -8.74 8.99
CA ARG A 230 14.02 -7.78 7.94
C ARG A 230 14.90 -8.39 6.85
N ASP A 231 15.64 -9.47 7.15
CA ASP A 231 16.55 -10.10 6.18
C ASP A 231 15.81 -10.87 5.07
N ILE A 232 14.51 -11.14 5.25
CA ILE A 232 13.69 -11.88 4.28
C ILE A 232 12.57 -11.05 3.65
N LEU A 233 12.37 -9.82 4.13
CA LEU A 233 11.31 -8.94 3.66
C LEU A 233 11.76 -8.15 2.41
N PRO A 234 10.85 -7.85 1.48
CA PRO A 234 11.17 -7.05 0.29
C PRO A 234 11.36 -5.57 0.68
N LEU A 235 12.58 -5.20 1.08
CA LEU A 235 12.95 -3.82 1.50
C LEU A 235 13.82 -3.08 0.46
N GLN A 236 13.94 -3.62 -0.76
CA GLN A 236 14.99 -3.22 -1.70
C GLN A 236 14.57 -2.12 -2.70
N ARG A 237 13.26 -1.86 -2.83
CA ARG A 237 12.75 -0.90 -3.82
C ARG A 237 12.00 0.22 -3.13
N ALA A 238 12.57 1.42 -3.20
CA ALA A 238 11.90 2.62 -2.73
C ALA A 238 10.60 2.83 -3.54
N HIS A 239 9.57 3.39 -2.89
CA HIS A 239 8.29 3.74 -3.53
C HIS A 239 7.52 2.54 -4.11
N GLU A 240 7.81 1.31 -3.63
CA GLU A 240 7.03 0.12 -3.97
C GLU A 240 6.19 -0.30 -2.75
N PRO A 241 4.88 -0.59 -2.92
CA PRO A 241 4.00 -0.96 -1.80
C PRO A 241 4.50 -2.19 -1.01
N THR A 242 5.31 -3.07 -1.62
CA THR A 242 5.90 -4.22 -0.92
C THR A 242 6.91 -3.81 0.14
N THR A 243 7.67 -2.74 -0.10
CA THR A 243 8.62 -2.14 0.84
C THR A 243 7.86 -1.43 1.95
N ASP A 244 6.80 -0.71 1.63
CA ASP A 244 5.96 -0.01 2.62
C ASP A 244 5.22 -1.01 3.52
N ALA A 245 4.69 -2.11 2.98
CA ALA A 245 4.17 -3.21 3.77
C ALA A 245 5.23 -3.80 4.72
N SER A 246 6.48 -3.94 4.24
CA SER A 246 7.58 -4.47 5.05
C SER A 246 7.97 -3.54 6.20
N MET A 247 8.07 -2.24 5.94
CA MET A 247 8.31 -1.22 6.97
C MET A 247 7.14 -1.18 7.96
N THR A 248 5.91 -1.28 7.49
CA THR A 248 4.69 -1.30 8.32
C THR A 248 4.71 -2.45 9.32
N LEU A 249 5.09 -3.65 8.91
CA LEU A 249 5.25 -4.78 9.83
C LEU A 249 6.33 -4.53 10.88
N LEU A 250 7.50 -4.03 10.48
CA LEU A 250 8.61 -3.80 11.40
C LEU A 250 8.29 -2.70 12.42
N VAL A 251 7.57 -1.66 12.00
CA VAL A 251 7.01 -0.64 12.92
C VAL A 251 5.99 -1.25 13.86
N ALA A 252 5.09 -2.11 13.37
CA ALA A 252 4.10 -2.78 14.22
C ALA A 252 4.76 -3.67 15.29
N ILE A 253 5.81 -4.41 14.93
CA ILE A 253 6.62 -5.22 15.87
C ILE A 253 7.23 -4.33 16.95
N TYR A 254 7.82 -3.20 16.58
CA TYR A 254 8.40 -2.27 17.54
C TYR A 254 7.34 -1.70 18.50
N ILE A 255 6.17 -1.31 17.99
CA ILE A 255 5.08 -0.77 18.82
C ILE A 255 4.68 -1.80 19.90
N VAL A 256 4.49 -3.06 19.51
CA VAL A 256 4.16 -4.14 20.46
C VAL A 256 5.28 -4.35 21.49
N ALA A 257 6.53 -4.37 21.04
CA ALA A 257 7.68 -4.53 21.93
C ALA A 257 7.81 -3.36 22.93
N ALA A 258 7.49 -2.14 22.50
CA ALA A 258 7.53 -0.93 23.33
C ALA A 258 6.39 -0.84 24.35
N GLN A 259 5.24 -1.47 24.08
CA GLN A 259 4.11 -1.55 25.02
C GLN A 259 4.32 -2.58 26.14
N SER A 260 5.26 -3.50 25.95
CA SER A 260 5.58 -4.56 26.91
C SER A 260 6.67 -4.16 27.92
N LYS A 261 7.15 -2.92 27.85
CA LYS A 261 8.16 -2.32 28.74
C LYS A 261 7.51 -1.31 29.67
#